data_AF-K7WSD8-F1
#
_entry.id   AF-K7WSD8-F1
#
_cell.length_a   1.000
_cell.length_b   1.000
_cell.length_c   1.000
_cell.angle_alpha   90.00
_cell.angle_beta   90.00
_cell.angle_gamma   90.00
#
_symmetry.space_group_name_H-M   'P 1'
#
loop_
_entity.id
_entity.type
_entity.pdbx_description
1 polymer ?
#
loop_
_entity_poly.entity_id
_entity_poly.type
_entity_poly.pdbx_seq_one_letter_code
_entity_poly.pdbx_strand_id
1 'polypeptide(L)'
;VMQIAEEAPHIYEAADRIIEAADWIVYQLCGSLKRSNCTAGYKAMWSEKAGYPSDDFFEKLNPSMKTITKDKLAGSIHSVGEKAGSLTEK
;
A
#
# COMPACT_ATOMS: atom_id res chain seq x y z
N VAL A 1 5.90 -8.06 2.04
CA VAL A 1 6.81 -7.00 1.54
C VAL A 1 8.26 -7.25 1.95
N MET A 2 8.55 -7.38 3.25
CA MET A 2 9.91 -7.61 3.76
C MET A 2 10.65 -8.75 3.06
N GLN A 3 9.98 -9.89 2.84
CA GLN A 3 10.55 -11.01 2.09
C GLN A 3 11.05 -10.61 0.69
N ILE A 4 10.34 -9.74 -0.03
CA ILE A 4 10.79 -9.24 -1.35
C ILE A 4 12.04 -8.37 -1.18
N ALA A 5 12.08 -7.51 -0.16
CA ALA A 5 13.24 -6.67 0.13
C ALA A 5 14.48 -7.51 0.50
N GLU A 6 14.30 -8.66 1.15
CA GLU A 6 15.38 -9.55 1.58
C GLU A 6 15.85 -10.50 0.47
N GLU A 7 14.91 -11.20 -0.17
CA GLU A 7 15.22 -12.27 -1.11
C GLU A 7 15.35 -11.78 -2.56
N ALA A 8 14.70 -10.68 -2.90
CA ALA A 8 14.69 -10.12 -4.26
C ALA A 8 14.74 -8.58 -4.26
N PRO A 9 15.81 -7.97 -3.71
CA PRO A 9 15.90 -6.51 -3.53
C PRO A 9 15.73 -5.75 -4.84
N HIS A 10 16.21 -6.27 -5.97
CA HIS A 10 16.01 -5.66 -7.29
C HIS A 10 14.53 -5.53 -7.68
N ILE A 11 13.66 -6.46 -7.27
CA ILE A 11 12.20 -6.38 -7.48
C ILE A 11 11.60 -5.34 -6.53
N TYR A 12 12.03 -5.33 -5.27
CA TYR A 12 11.59 -4.34 -4.30
C TYR A 12 11.91 -2.91 -4.78
N GLU A 13 13.13 -2.67 -5.24
CA GLU A 13 13.58 -1.38 -5.76
C GLU A 13 12.82 -0.97 -7.03
N ALA A 14 12.65 -1.90 -7.97
CA ALA A 14 11.92 -1.64 -9.23
C ALA A 14 10.41 -1.39 -9.04
N ALA A 15 9.81 -1.91 -7.97
CA ALA A 15 8.39 -1.73 -7.69
C ALA A 15 8.08 -0.30 -7.22
N ASP A 16 7.34 0.48 -8.01
CA ASP A 16 6.83 1.79 -7.58
C ASP A 16 5.92 1.65 -6.34
N ARG A 17 5.01 0.67 -6.38
CA ARG A 17 4.02 0.42 -5.32
C ARG A 17 3.82 -1.06 -5.08
N ILE A 18 3.47 -1.38 -3.85
CA ILE A 18 2.91 -2.67 -3.45
C ILE A 18 1.46 -2.44 -3.01
N ILE A 19 0.55 -3.13 -3.69
CA ILE A 19 -0.89 -2.91 -3.59
C ILE A 19 -1.58 -4.26 -3.45
N GLU A 20 -2.67 -4.25 -2.71
CA GLU A 20 -3.54 -5.42 -2.59
C GLU A 20 -4.31 -5.63 -3.88
N ALA A 21 -4.54 -6.89 -4.26
CA ALA A 21 -5.20 -7.22 -5.51
C ALA A 21 -6.60 -6.58 -5.62
N ALA A 22 -7.30 -6.47 -4.48
CA ALA A 22 -8.61 -5.82 -4.38
C ALA A 22 -8.55 -4.31 -4.72
N ASP A 23 -7.49 -3.61 -4.31
CA ASP A 23 -7.29 -2.20 -4.65
C ASP A 23 -6.81 -2.05 -6.10
N TRP A 24 -5.94 -2.97 -6.57
CA TRP A 24 -5.43 -2.94 -7.95
C TRP A 24 -6.53 -3.12 -8.98
N ILE A 25 -7.43 -4.10 -8.81
CA ILE A 25 -8.50 -4.33 -9.79
C ILE A 25 -9.44 -3.12 -9.88
N VAL A 26 -9.79 -2.51 -8.75
CA VAL A 26 -10.60 -1.29 -8.72
C VAL A 26 -9.85 -0.11 -9.33
N TYR A 27 -8.53 -0.02 -9.11
CA TYR A 27 -7.69 0.97 -9.77
C TYR A 27 -7.72 0.81 -11.30
N GLN A 28 -7.61 -0.41 -11.83
CA GLN A 28 -7.74 -0.65 -13.27
C GLN A 28 -9.11 -0.21 -13.80
N LEU A 29 -10.18 -0.43 -13.03
CA LEU A 29 -11.53 -0.05 -13.43
C LEU A 29 -11.78 1.46 -13.35
N CYS A 30 -11.28 2.14 -12.33
CA CYS A 30 -11.61 3.53 -12.02
C CYS A 30 -10.52 4.55 -12.40
N GLY A 31 -9.36 4.10 -12.88
CA GLY A 31 -8.25 4.96 -13.30
C GLY A 31 -7.55 5.72 -12.17
N SER A 32 -7.94 5.52 -10.90
CA SER A 32 -7.31 6.13 -9.73
C SER A 32 -7.14 5.11 -8.60
N LEU A 33 -5.95 5.10 -7.99
CA LEU A 33 -5.66 4.20 -6.88
C LEU A 33 -6.28 4.75 -5.60
N LYS A 34 -7.18 3.96 -5.00
CA LYS A 34 -7.70 4.17 -3.66
C LYS A 34 -7.48 2.90 -2.85
N ARG A 35 -6.95 3.05 -1.63
CA ARG A 35 -6.66 1.91 -0.76
C ARG A 35 -7.81 1.69 0.21
N SER A 36 -8.25 0.45 0.36
CA SER A 36 -9.28 0.10 1.33
C SER A 36 -8.73 0.08 2.76
N ASN A 37 -9.48 0.66 3.70
CA ASN A 37 -9.15 0.59 5.14
C ASN A 37 -9.18 -0.85 5.67
N CYS A 38 -9.95 -1.74 5.04
CA CYS A 38 -10.01 -3.15 5.42
C CYS A 38 -8.66 -3.82 5.16
N THR A 39 -8.17 -3.81 3.92
CA THR A 39 -6.88 -4.43 3.58
C THR A 39 -5.72 -3.72 4.25
N ALA A 40 -5.72 -2.38 4.29
CA ALA A 40 -4.69 -1.61 4.98
C ALA A 40 -4.65 -1.95 6.48
N GLY A 41 -5.80 -2.02 7.14
CA GLY A 41 -5.89 -2.32 8.57
C GLY A 41 -5.50 -3.74 8.93
N TYR A 42 -6.09 -4.72 8.25
CA TYR A 42 -5.85 -6.13 8.57
C TYR A 42 -4.51 -6.67 8.08
N LYS A 43 -3.92 -6.10 7.01
CA LYS A 43 -2.75 -6.68 6.33
C LYS A 43 -1.54 -5.74 6.17
N ALA A 44 -1.72 -4.43 6.35
CA ALA A 44 -0.63 -3.47 6.22
C ALA A 44 -0.28 -2.74 7.53
N MET A 45 -0.79 -3.21 8.68
CA MET A 45 -0.56 -2.61 10.01
C MET A 45 -1.04 -1.16 10.14
N TRP A 46 -1.95 -0.72 9.26
CA TRP A 46 -2.55 0.59 9.39
C TRP A 46 -3.58 0.61 10.51
N SER A 47 -3.74 1.76 11.17
CA SER A 47 -4.85 2.01 12.07
C SER A 47 -5.45 3.39 11.82
N GLU A 48 -6.76 3.51 12.00
CA GLU A 48 -7.46 4.79 11.81
C GLU A 48 -6.96 5.87 12.79
N LYS A 49 -6.62 5.49 14.01
CA LYS A 49 -6.20 6.43 15.06
C LYS A 49 -4.73 6.87 14.93
N ALA A 50 -3.83 5.96 14.55
CA ALA A 50 -2.39 6.22 14.59
C ALA A 50 -1.70 6.15 13.22
N GLY A 51 -2.42 5.78 12.15
CA GLY A 51 -1.83 5.54 10.85
C GLY A 51 -0.98 4.27 10.82
N TYR A 52 0.06 4.29 9.98
CA TYR A 52 1.09 3.25 9.95
C TYR A 52 2.12 3.44 11.07
N PRO A 53 2.88 2.40 11.45
CA PRO A 53 4.07 2.55 12.29
C PRO A 53 5.08 3.53 11.70
N SER A 54 5.97 4.05 12.55
CA SER A 54 6.97 5.05 12.14
C SER A 54 8.03 4.48 11.19
N ASP A 55 8.70 5.38 10.46
CA ASP A 55 9.84 5.03 9.60
C ASP A 55 10.94 4.28 10.39
N ASP A 56 11.23 4.72 11.63
CA ASP A 56 12.20 4.07 12.53
C ASP A 56 11.81 2.62 12.89
N PHE A 57 10.50 2.33 12.99
CA PHE A 57 10.04 0.96 13.21
C PHE A 57 10.36 0.08 12.02
N PHE A 58 10.11 0.56 10.80
CA PHE A 58 10.39 -0.21 9.59
C PHE A 58 11.88 -0.31 9.27
N GLU A 59 12.67 0.73 9.54
CA GLU A 59 14.14 0.70 9.40
C GLU A 59 14.78 -0.38 10.28
N LYS A 60 14.23 -0.61 11.48
CA LYS A 60 14.69 -1.68 12.38
C LYS A 60 14.37 -3.09 11.88
N LEU A 61 13.34 -3.25 11.05
CA LEU A 61 13.01 -4.53 10.42
C LEU A 61 13.91 -4.77 9.22
N ASN A 62 14.03 -3.76 8.35
CA ASN A 62 14.93 -3.76 7.20
C ASN A 62 15.25 -2.31 6.78
N PRO A 63 16.53 -1.92 6.63
CA PRO A 63 16.90 -0.55 6.26
C PRO A 63 16.23 -0.02 4.97
N SER A 64 15.99 -0.88 3.96
CA SER A 64 15.34 -0.45 2.71
C SER A 64 13.86 -0.11 2.89
N MET A 65 13.24 -0.55 4.00
CA MET A 65 11.84 -0.31 4.30
C MET A 65 11.58 0.96 5.11
N LYS A 66 12.61 1.75 5.43
CA LYS A 66 12.47 2.99 6.24
C LYS A 66 11.30 3.87 5.80
N THR A 67 11.16 4.10 4.50
CA THR A 67 10.14 4.97 3.90
C THR A 67 9.00 4.19 3.25
N ILE A 68 8.83 2.90 3.57
CA ILE A 68 7.86 2.00 2.91
C ILE A 68 6.42 2.56 2.89
N THR A 69 6.01 3.28 3.93
CA THR A 69 4.66 3.85 4.06
C THR A 69 4.41 5.01 3.08
N LYS A 70 5.48 5.72 2.71
CA LYS A 70 5.48 6.88 1.80
C LYS A 70 5.77 6.48 0.36
N ASP A 71 6.47 5.36 0.17
CA ASP A 71 6.90 4.89 -1.14
C ASP A 71 6.01 3.72 -1.60
N LYS A 72 6.27 2.50 -1.10
CA LYS A 72 5.62 1.29 -1.60
C LYS A 72 4.14 1.19 -1.21
N LEU A 73 3.76 1.70 -0.03
CA LEU A 73 2.38 1.67 0.49
C LEU A 73 1.65 3.01 0.32
N ALA A 74 2.20 3.94 -0.47
CA ALA A 74 1.65 5.26 -0.70
C ALA A 74 0.20 5.22 -1.23
N GLY A 75 -0.60 6.19 -0.81
CA GLY A 75 -1.98 6.41 -1.26
C GLY A 75 -2.93 6.69 -0.10
N SER A 76 -4.02 7.41 -0.39
CA SER A 76 -5.07 7.69 0.59
C SER A 76 -5.86 6.42 0.91
N ILE A 77 -6.12 6.23 2.20
CA ILE A 77 -6.94 5.11 2.70
C ILE A 77 -8.39 5.59 2.82
N HIS A 78 -9.31 4.77 2.31
CA HIS A 78 -10.74 5.04 2.24
C HIS A 78 -11.53 3.97 2.96
N SER A 79 -12.65 4.35 3.55
CA SER A 79 -13.54 3.41 4.23
C SER A 79 -14.25 2.51 3.23
N VAL A 80 -14.39 1.23 3.57
CA VAL A 80 -15.28 0.33 2.82
C VAL A 80 -16.68 0.95 2.70
N GLY A 81 -17.23 0.95 1.50
CA GLY A 81 -18.51 1.57 1.16
C GLY A 81 -18.39 2.95 0.52
N GLU A 82 -17.23 3.62 0.64
CA GLU A 82 -16.97 4.84 -0.12
C GLU A 82 -16.84 4.55 -1.62
N LYS A 83 -17.30 5.49 -2.45
CA LYS A 83 -17.19 5.37 -3.91
C LYS A 83 -15.72 5.47 -4.33
N ALA A 84 -15.20 4.37 -4.89
CA ALA A 84 -13.83 4.35 -5.42
C ALA A 84 -13.67 5.26 -6.64
N GLY A 85 -14.64 5.24 -7.55
CA GLY A 85 -14.66 6.08 -8.75
C GLY A 85 -15.84 5.69 -9.63
N SER A 86 -15.85 6.18 -10.86
CA SER A 86 -16.69 5.63 -11.93
C SER A 86 -15.83 4.70 -12.78
N LEU A 87 -16.46 3.77 -13.52
CA LEU A 87 -15.72 2.98 -14.50
C LEU A 87 -15.14 3.91 -15.57
N THR A 88 -13.91 3.62 -15.97
CA THR A 88 -13.25 4.26 -17.11
C THR A 88 -13.92 3.84 -18.42
N GLU A 89 -13.88 4.72 -19.41
CA GLU A 89 -14.23 4.36 -20.79
C GLU A 89 -13.19 3.37 -21.32
N LYS A 90 -13.63 2.35 -22.05
CA LYS A 90 -12.75 1.31 -22.59
C LYS A 90 -11.89 1.81 -23.74
#